data_AF-A0A6H5GU15-F1
#
_entry.id   AF-A0A6H5GU15-F1
#
_cell.length_a   1.000
_cell.length_b   1.000
_cell.length_c   1.000
_cell.angle_alpha   90.00
_cell.angle_beta   90.00
_cell.angle_gamma   90.00
#
_symmetry.space_group_name_H-M   'P 1'
#
loop_
_entity.id
_entity.type
_entity.pdbx_description
1 polymer ?
#
loop_
_entity_poly.entity_id
_entity_poly.type
_entity_poly.pdbx_seq_one_letter_code
_entity_poly.pdbx_strand_id
1 'polypeptide(L)'
;MSKQLATERKNRAVTRSLFTRIVQKIGTSLNAEKIDIDELVDLTQFLEEQYRKLLESDLIVKKLMLNDETVEEIELDQEQEEIDEYCEKFFILRQRVTKLTVDRPTSKKKANRFLNKCLFPERE
;
A
#
# COMPACT_ATOMS: atom_id res chain seq x y z
N MET A 1 -15.35 -21.16 12.49
CA MET A 1 -14.36 -20.12 12.84
C MET A 1 -12.97 -20.44 12.27
N SER A 2 -12.32 -21.57 12.60
CA SER A 2 -10.91 -21.83 12.19
C SER A 2 -10.62 -21.79 10.67
N LYS A 3 -11.54 -22.26 9.80
CA LYS A 3 -11.36 -22.20 8.33
C LYS A 3 -11.38 -20.78 7.76
N GLN A 4 -12.16 -19.88 8.36
CA GLN A 4 -12.27 -18.49 7.91
C GLN A 4 -11.00 -17.72 8.30
N LEU A 5 -10.54 -17.86 9.55
CA LEU A 5 -9.29 -17.24 10.02
C LEU A 5 -8.08 -17.68 9.17
N ALA A 6 -7.96 -18.98 8.86
CA ALA A 6 -6.88 -19.49 8.01
C ALA A 6 -6.92 -18.90 6.58
N THR A 7 -8.13 -18.69 6.05
CA THR A 7 -8.31 -18.07 4.72
C THR A 7 -7.88 -16.61 4.74
N GLU A 8 -8.31 -15.85 5.75
CA GLU A 8 -7.97 -14.42 5.84
C GLU A 8 -6.48 -14.19 6.13
N ARG A 9 -5.85 -15.02 6.95
CA ARG A 9 -4.39 -14.99 7.13
C ARG A 9 -3.65 -15.22 5.80
N LYS A 10 -4.15 -16.14 4.97
CA LYS A 10 -3.57 -16.39 3.64
C LYS A 10 -3.80 -15.20 2.70
N ASN A 11 -4.99 -14.60 2.70
CA ASN A 11 -5.30 -13.40 1.90
C ASN A 11 -4.40 -12.23 2.31
N ARG A 12 -4.22 -12.01 3.62
CA ARG A 12 -3.29 -11.01 4.19
C ARG A 12 -1.87 -11.22 3.68
N ALA A 13 -1.34 -12.45 3.79
CA ALA A 13 0.01 -12.78 3.34
C ALA A 13 0.22 -12.55 1.82
N VAL A 14 -0.75 -12.92 0.99
CA VAL A 14 -0.72 -12.68 -0.46
C VAL A 14 -0.73 -11.18 -0.76
N THR A 15 -1.62 -10.43 -0.11
CA THR A 15 -1.75 -8.98 -0.30
C THR A 15 -0.47 -8.26 0.13
N ARG A 16 0.12 -8.66 1.27
CA ARG A 16 1.41 -8.15 1.74
C ARG A 16 2.54 -8.42 0.75
N SER A 17 2.65 -9.65 0.23
CA SER A 17 3.67 -9.99 -0.77
C SER A 17 3.55 -9.12 -2.04
N LEU A 18 2.32 -8.91 -2.53
CA LEU A 18 2.06 -8.02 -3.65
C LEU A 18 2.43 -6.57 -3.34
N PHE A 19 2.02 -6.06 -2.17
CA PHE A 19 2.33 -4.72 -1.70
C PHE A 19 3.85 -4.46 -1.68
N THR A 20 4.62 -5.33 -1.02
CA THR A 20 6.08 -5.23 -0.94
C THR A 20 6.73 -5.24 -2.33
N ARG A 21 6.27 -6.10 -3.25
CA ARG A 21 6.81 -6.17 -4.61
C ARG A 21 6.58 -4.87 -5.40
N ILE A 22 5.41 -4.25 -5.24
CA ILE A 22 5.10 -2.99 -5.92
C ILE A 22 5.92 -1.84 -5.32
N VAL A 23 6.07 -1.77 -3.99
CA VAL A 23 6.96 -0.80 -3.31
C VAL A 23 8.38 -0.87 -3.88
N GLN A 24 8.94 -2.08 -4.01
CA GLN A 24 10.27 -2.28 -4.59
C GLN A 24 10.33 -1.86 -6.06
N LYS A 25 9.29 -2.17 -6.84
CA LYS A 25 9.23 -1.77 -8.25
C LYS A 25 9.23 -0.24 -8.40
N ILE A 26 8.40 0.46 -7.62
CA ILE A 26 8.37 1.94 -7.61
C ILE A 26 9.73 2.49 -7.19
N GLY A 27 10.35 1.94 -6.14
CA GLY A 27 11.69 2.34 -5.71
C GLY A 27 12.75 2.17 -6.81
N THR A 28 12.69 1.07 -7.56
CA THR A 28 13.59 0.81 -8.69
C THR A 28 13.35 1.79 -9.83
N SER A 29 12.08 1.99 -10.23
CA SER A 29 11.70 2.93 -11.29
C SER A 29 12.06 4.38 -10.97
N LEU A 30 12.01 4.79 -9.69
CA LEU A 30 12.44 6.12 -9.26
C LEU A 30 13.95 6.35 -9.36
N ASN A 31 14.75 5.29 -9.31
CA ASN A 31 16.22 5.35 -9.39
C ASN A 31 16.74 5.05 -10.80
N ALA A 32 15.86 4.79 -11.76
CA ALA A 32 16.25 4.52 -13.14
C ALA A 32 16.73 5.80 -13.85
N GLU A 33 17.69 5.67 -14.77
CA GLU A 33 18.20 6.80 -15.58
C GLU A 33 17.10 7.47 -16.42
N LYS A 34 16.13 6.68 -16.88
CA LYS A 34 14.93 7.15 -17.58
C LYS A 34 13.71 6.77 -16.77
N ILE A 35 13.03 7.80 -16.25
CA ILE A 35 11.84 7.63 -15.42
C ILE A 35 10.58 7.80 -16.28
N ASP A 36 9.75 6.77 -16.31
CA ASP A 36 8.39 6.84 -16.85
C ASP A 36 7.43 7.28 -15.73
N ILE A 37 6.98 8.53 -15.81
CA ILE A 37 6.09 9.14 -14.81
C ILE A 37 4.72 8.46 -14.81
N ASP A 38 4.22 8.03 -15.98
CA ASP A 38 2.91 7.41 -16.06
C ASP A 38 2.93 6.00 -15.48
N GLU A 39 4.00 5.24 -15.71
CA GLU A 39 4.20 3.96 -15.03
C GLU A 39 4.26 4.16 -13.50
N LEU A 40 4.97 5.18 -13.01
CA LEU A 40 5.05 5.48 -11.58
C LEU A 40 3.69 5.86 -10.98
N VAL A 41 2.90 6.68 -11.68
CA VAL A 41 1.54 7.04 -11.27
C VAL A 41 0.67 5.79 -11.20
N ASP A 42 0.74 4.92 -12.21
CA ASP A 42 -0.05 3.70 -12.28
C ASP A 42 0.31 2.72 -11.15
N LEU A 43 1.60 2.52 -10.92
CA LEU A 43 2.10 1.69 -9.83
C LEU A 43 1.71 2.27 -8.46
N THR A 44 1.76 3.59 -8.30
CA THR A 44 1.39 4.24 -7.02
C THR A 44 -0.11 4.14 -6.75
N GLN A 45 -0.96 4.32 -7.77
CA GLN A 45 -2.41 4.13 -7.63
C GLN A 45 -2.75 2.67 -7.31
N PHE A 46 -2.10 1.72 -7.99
CA PHE A 46 -2.27 0.31 -7.68
C PHE A 46 -1.81 -0.03 -6.26
N LEU A 47 -0.71 0.56 -5.80
CA LEU A 47 -0.20 0.40 -4.44
C LEU A 47 -1.18 0.95 -3.39
N GLU A 48 -1.82 2.10 -3.64
CA GLU A 48 -2.89 2.66 -2.80
C GLU A 48 -4.10 1.72 -2.67
N GLU A 49 -4.45 0.99 -3.73
CA GLU A 49 -5.52 -0.01 -3.68
C GLU A 49 -5.10 -1.23 -2.86
N GLN A 50 -3.88 -1.74 -3.04
CA GLN A 50 -3.39 -2.87 -2.24
C GLN A 50 -3.24 -2.50 -0.76
N TYR A 51 -2.83 -1.27 -0.45
CA TYR A 51 -2.76 -0.76 0.92
C TYR A 51 -4.11 -0.83 1.62
N ARG A 52 -5.18 -0.34 0.96
CA ARG A 52 -6.54 -0.38 1.51
C ARG A 52 -7.02 -1.81 1.76
N LYS A 53 -6.75 -2.72 0.84
CA LYS A 53 -7.06 -4.15 1.00
C LYS A 53 -6.29 -4.79 2.15
N LEU A 54 -5.02 -4.41 2.34
CA LEU A 54 -4.20 -4.90 3.45
C LEU A 54 -4.79 -4.45 4.79
N LEU A 55 -5.14 -3.16 4.93
CA LEU A 55 -5.80 -2.64 6.15
C LEU A 55 -7.12 -3.35 6.45
N GLU A 56 -7.94 -3.60 5.42
CA GLU A 56 -9.20 -4.33 5.59
C GLU A 56 -8.97 -5.77 6.04
N SER A 57 -8.04 -6.48 5.39
CA SER A 57 -7.67 -7.84 5.76
C SER A 57 -7.13 -7.92 7.19
N ASP A 58 -6.31 -6.96 7.61
CA ASP A 58 -5.77 -6.85 8.96
C ASP A 58 -6.88 -6.65 10.00
N LEU A 59 -7.84 -5.77 9.72
CA LEU A 59 -8.99 -5.56 10.59
C LEU A 59 -9.84 -6.84 10.74
N ILE A 60 -10.02 -7.60 9.65
CA ILE A 60 -10.75 -8.86 9.68
C ILE A 60 -9.99 -9.91 10.50
N VAL A 61 -8.68 -10.09 10.25
CA VAL A 61 -7.84 -11.03 10.99
C VAL A 61 -7.82 -10.69 12.47
N LYS A 62 -7.61 -9.41 12.83
CA LYS A 62 -7.64 -8.96 14.23
C LYS A 62 -8.97 -9.25 14.91
N LYS A 63 -10.09 -8.95 14.25
CA LYS A 63 -11.43 -9.27 14.79
C LYS A 63 -11.62 -10.77 14.99
N LEU A 64 -11.20 -11.60 14.03
CA LEU A 64 -11.33 -13.04 14.12
C LEU A 64 -10.44 -13.63 15.22
N MET A 65 -9.23 -13.10 15.43
CA MET A 65 -8.31 -13.54 16.49
C MET A 65 -8.81 -13.13 17.88
N LEU A 66 -9.30 -11.91 18.05
CA LEU A 66 -9.93 -11.45 19.31
C LEU A 66 -11.15 -12.31 19.68
N ASN A 67 -11.93 -12.75 18.68
CA ASN A 67 -13.09 -13.61 18.90
C ASN A 67 -12.73 -15.07 19.23
N ASP A 68 -11.51 -15.52 18.91
CA ASP A 68 -11.07 -16.91 19.14
C ASP A 68 -10.36 -17.08 20.51
N GLU A 69 -10.21 -15.99 21.30
CA GLU A 69 -9.65 -15.92 22.68
C GLU A 69 -8.30 -16.65 22.91
N THR A 70 -7.60 -17.02 21.84
CA THR A 70 -6.48 -17.99 21.89
C THR A 70 -5.13 -17.40 21.50
N VAL A 71 -5.06 -16.10 21.17
CA VAL A 71 -3.81 -15.45 20.74
C VAL A 71 -3.44 -14.31 21.68
N GLU A 72 -2.19 -14.33 22.14
CA GLU A 72 -1.60 -13.25 22.94
C GLU A 72 -1.40 -11.98 22.08
N GLU A 73 -1.72 -10.82 22.64
CA GLU A 73 -1.63 -9.50 22.00
C GLU A 73 -0.24 -9.22 21.39
N ILE A 74 0.82 -9.83 21.95
CA ILE A 74 2.21 -9.70 21.52
C ILE A 74 2.48 -10.30 20.12
N GLU A 75 1.81 -11.39 19.74
CA GLU A 75 1.97 -11.99 18.40
C GLU A 75 1.31 -11.12 17.31
N LEU A 76 0.25 -10.38 17.68
CA LEU A 76 -0.40 -9.42 16.78
C LEU A 76 0.49 -8.20 16.51
N ASP A 77 1.23 -7.73 17.52
CA ASP A 77 2.09 -6.56 17.43
C ASP A 77 3.31 -6.78 16.53
N GLN A 78 3.95 -7.95 16.58
CA GLN A 78 5.07 -8.27 15.66
C GLN A 78 4.62 -8.34 14.19
N GLU A 79 3.44 -8.90 13.92
CA GLU A 79 2.90 -8.92 12.55
C GLU A 79 2.50 -7.51 12.07
N GLN A 80 2.12 -6.62 12.99
CA GLN A 80 1.79 -5.22 12.73
C GLN A 80 3.05 -4.39 12.41
N GLU A 81 4.14 -4.61 13.16
CA GLU A 81 5.43 -3.92 12.98
C GLU A 81 6.00 -4.08 11.56
N GLU A 82 5.91 -5.29 11.01
CA GLU A 82 6.39 -5.54 9.65
C GLU A 82 5.55 -4.83 8.58
N ILE A 83 4.28 -4.54 8.86
CA ILE A 83 3.40 -3.79 7.95
C ILE A 83 3.74 -2.30 8.04
N ASP A 84 3.94 -1.78 9.25
CA ASP A 84 4.22 -0.37 9.49
C ASP A 84 5.48 0.11 8.74
N GLU A 85 6.55 -0.69 8.70
CA GLU A 85 7.77 -0.34 7.96
C GLU A 85 7.52 -0.17 6.44
N TYR A 86 6.70 -1.04 5.83
CA TYR A 86 6.36 -0.91 4.41
C TYR A 86 5.34 0.21 4.15
N CYS A 87 4.49 0.54 5.13
CA CYS A 87 3.57 1.67 5.05
C CYS A 87 4.34 2.99 5.03
N GLU A 88 5.32 3.16 5.92
CA GLU A 88 6.20 4.32 5.92
C GLU A 88 6.93 4.49 4.58
N LYS A 89 7.51 3.40 4.06
CA LYS A 89 8.15 3.38 2.74
C LYS A 89 7.18 3.79 1.63
N PHE A 90 5.94 3.31 1.67
CA PHE A 90 4.91 3.71 0.72
C PHE A 90 4.63 5.22 0.78
N PHE A 91 4.46 5.81 1.96
CA PHE A 91 4.20 7.25 2.08
C PHE A 91 5.34 8.08 1.51
N ILE A 92 6.60 7.70 1.78
CA ILE A 92 7.78 8.36 1.23
C ILE A 92 7.79 8.26 -0.30
N LEU A 93 7.54 7.08 -0.86
CA LEU A 93 7.50 6.88 -2.30
C LEU A 93 6.37 7.67 -2.96
N ARG A 94 5.18 7.67 -2.36
CA ARG A 94 4.03 8.45 -2.82
C ARG A 94 4.37 9.94 -2.87
N GLN A 95 4.97 10.49 -1.82
CA GLN A 95 5.41 11.89 -1.81
C GLN A 95 6.43 12.19 -2.92
N ARG A 96 7.41 11.29 -3.13
CA ARG A 96 8.41 11.43 -4.19
C ARG A 96 7.76 11.40 -5.59
N VAL A 97 6.82 10.49 -5.84
CA VAL A 97 6.10 10.41 -7.13
C VAL A 97 5.24 11.65 -7.34
N THR A 98 4.53 12.12 -6.31
CA THR A 98 3.75 13.37 -6.38
C THR A 98 4.64 14.55 -6.72
N LYS A 99 5.75 14.73 -6.00
CA LYS A 99 6.72 15.80 -6.28
C LYS A 99 7.25 15.73 -7.71
N LEU A 100 7.65 14.54 -8.16
CA LEU A 100 8.12 14.34 -9.53
C LEU A 100 7.06 14.70 -10.57
N THR A 101 5.79 14.37 -10.31
CA THR A 101 4.67 14.66 -11.22
C THR A 101 4.35 16.16 -11.25
N VAL A 102 4.56 16.88 -10.15
CA VAL A 102 4.49 18.36 -10.10
C VAL A 102 5.65 18.98 -10.88
N ASP A 103 6.88 18.52 -10.64
CA ASP A 103 8.10 19.07 -11.26
C ASP A 103 8.17 18.78 -12.77
N ARG A 104 7.50 17.72 -13.22
CA ARG A 104 7.43 17.30 -14.63
C ARG A 104 5.98 17.08 -15.04
N PRO A 105 5.22 18.18 -15.25
CA PRO A 105 3.81 18.09 -15.58
C PRO A 105 3.62 17.35 -16.89
N THR A 106 2.73 16.36 -16.89
CA THR A 106 2.34 15.66 -18.12
C THR A 106 0.98 16.18 -18.58
N SER A 107 0.76 16.22 -19.91
CA SER A 107 -0.55 16.57 -20.47
C SER A 107 -1.61 15.47 -20.25
N LYS A 108 -1.22 14.34 -19.64
CA LYS A 108 -2.09 13.18 -19.46
C LYS A 108 -3.08 13.44 -18.33
N LYS A 109 -4.36 13.29 -18.66
CA LYS A 109 -5.51 13.44 -17.73
C LYS A 109 -5.40 12.55 -16.48
N LYS A 110 -4.67 11.43 -16.55
CA LYS A 110 -4.50 10.48 -15.44
C LYS A 110 -3.54 11.01 -14.37
N ALA A 111 -2.35 11.47 -14.76
CA ALA A 111 -1.38 12.09 -13.85
C ALA A 111 -1.95 13.34 -13.17
N ASN A 112 -2.71 14.16 -13.90
CA ASN A 112 -3.40 15.32 -13.32
C ASN A 112 -4.51 14.93 -12.32
N ARG A 113 -5.22 13.81 -12.53
CA ARG A 113 -6.16 13.28 -11.54
C ARG A 113 -5.43 12.77 -10.29
N PHE A 114 -4.33 12.04 -10.47
CA PHE A 114 -3.49 11.58 -9.37
C PHE A 114 -2.95 12.75 -8.53
N LEU A 115 -2.45 13.81 -9.18
CA LEU A 115 -2.00 15.03 -8.49
C LEU A 115 -3.11 15.70 -7.69
N ASN A 116 -4.29 15.87 -8.29
CA ASN A 116 -5.43 16.47 -7.59
C ASN A 116 -5.81 15.65 -6.34
N LYS A 117 -5.87 14.32 -6.47
CA LYS A 117 -6.12 13.42 -5.33
C LYS A 117 -5.04 13.53 -4.24
N CYS A 118 -3.77 13.65 -4.63
CA CYS A 118 -2.67 13.72 -3.67
C CYS A 118 -2.59 15.06 -2.94
N LEU A 119 -2.87 16.16 -3.65
CA LEU A 119 -2.78 17.52 -3.13
C LEU A 119 -4.05 17.95 -2.39
N PHE A 120 -5.21 17.36 -2.74
CA PHE A 120 -6.51 17.70 -2.18
C PHE A 120 -7.31 16.42 -1.81
N PRO A 121 -6.86 15.67 -0.80
CA PRO A 121 -7.49 14.40 -0.42
C PRO A 121 -8.92 14.55 0.13
N GLU A 122 -9.32 15.74 0.61
CA GLU A 122 -10.65 16.01 1.17
C GLU A 122 -11.77 16.20 0.12
N ARG A 123 -11.44 16.16 -1.18
CA ARG A 123 -12.39 16.42 -2.29
C ARG A 123 -12.90 15.16 -2.99
N GLU A 124 -12.47 13.98 -2.55
CA GLU A 124 -12.93 12.65 -3.00
C GLU A 124 -13.80 11.98 -1.94
#